data_AF-A0A2A2HEB5-F1
#
_entry.id   AF-A0A2A2HEB5-F1
#
_cell.length_a   1.000
_cell.length_b   1.000
_cell.length_c   1.000
_cell.angle_alpha   90.00
_cell.angle_beta   90.00
_cell.angle_gamma   90.00
#
_symmetry.space_group_name_H-M   'P 1'
#
loop_
_entity.id
_entity.type
_entity.pdbx_description
1 polymer ?
#
loop_
_entity_poly.entity_id
_entity_poly.type
_entity_poly.pdbx_seq_one_letter_code
_entity_poly.pdbx_strand_id
1 'polypeptide(L)'
;MTPSEHNPHGIINAALSDIIAAEPIFERLTSQASHKPHFTNLDKLAEQAHADGKISQQEADILCKAEASRLRSINVDEFEYDALAVASKKSDKQKNSSPLDKEQAA
;
A
#
# COMPACT_ATOMS: atom_id res chain seq x y z
N MET A 1 14.91 21.83 7.01
CA MET A 1 13.46 21.55 7.00
C MET A 1 13.23 20.25 7.74
N THR A 2 12.72 20.30 8.97
CA THR A 2 12.53 19.13 9.82
C THR A 2 11.19 18.44 9.50
N PRO A 3 11.15 17.12 9.31
CA PRO A 3 9.90 16.39 9.09
C PRO A 3 9.02 16.43 10.35
N SER A 4 7.75 16.76 10.19
CA SER A 4 6.73 16.73 11.23
C SER A 4 5.35 16.58 10.59
N GLU A 5 4.36 16.11 11.33
CA GLU A 5 2.95 16.01 10.89
C GLU A 5 2.44 17.30 10.24
N HIS A 6 2.72 18.46 10.86
CA HIS A 6 2.31 19.78 10.35
C HIS A 6 3.25 20.37 9.28
N ASN A 7 4.18 19.58 8.75
CA ASN A 7 5.15 20.00 7.73
C ASN A 7 5.26 18.95 6.62
N PRO A 8 4.28 18.91 5.69
CA PRO A 8 4.29 17.94 4.59
C PRO A 8 5.54 18.10 3.70
N HIS A 9 6.06 19.31 3.52
CA HIS A 9 7.31 19.54 2.79
C HIS A 9 8.51 18.86 3.46
N GLY A 10 8.58 18.93 4.79
CA GLY A 10 9.59 18.22 5.56
C GLY A 10 9.49 16.70 5.39
N ILE A 11 8.27 16.16 5.38
CA ILE A 11 8.01 14.72 5.17
C ILE A 11 8.43 14.29 3.75
N ILE A 12 8.05 15.06 2.72
CA ILE A 12 8.41 14.79 1.32
C ILE A 12 9.93 14.85 1.13
N ASN A 13 10.60 15.84 1.71
CA ASN A 13 12.05 15.96 1.60
C ASN A 13 12.79 14.81 2.32
N ALA A 14 12.27 14.35 3.46
CA ALA A 14 12.78 13.16 4.13
C ALA A 14 12.60 11.91 3.26
N ALA A 15 11.43 11.74 2.63
CA ALA A 15 11.18 10.63 1.73
C ALA A 15 12.12 10.66 0.51
N LEU A 16 12.36 11.84 -0.08
CA LEU A 16 13.35 12.00 -1.15
C LEU A 16 14.76 11.54 -0.72
N SER A 17 15.17 11.91 0.50
CA SER A 17 16.47 11.51 1.04
C SER A 17 16.60 9.98 1.20
N ASP A 18 15.52 9.32 1.64
CA ASP A 18 15.48 7.87 1.76
C ASP A 18 15.56 7.18 0.39
N ILE A 19 14.88 7.73 -0.63
CA ILE A 19 14.92 7.22 -2.00
C ILE A 19 16.32 7.30 -2.60
N ILE A 20 17.00 8.44 -2.46
CA ILE A 20 18.37 8.64 -2.95
C ILE A 20 19.33 7.63 -2.29
N ALA A 21 19.15 7.33 -1.00
CA ALA A 21 19.99 6.34 -0.31
C ALA A 21 19.77 4.91 -0.83
N ALA A 22 18.57 4.58 -1.31
CA ALA A 22 18.22 3.27 -1.82
C ALA A 22 18.67 3.02 -3.27
N GLU A 23 18.80 4.08 -4.09
CA GLU A 23 19.20 4.00 -5.50
C GLU A 23 20.46 3.15 -5.77
N PRO A 24 21.62 3.39 -5.13
CA PRO A 24 22.83 2.62 -5.43
C PRO A 24 22.71 1.13 -5.10
N ILE A 25 21.93 0.79 -4.07
CA ILE A 25 21.68 -0.61 -3.68
C ILE A 25 20.81 -1.28 -4.73
N PHE A 26 19.74 -0.61 -5.16
CA PHE A 26 18.83 -1.10 -6.19
C PHE A 26 19.54 -1.29 -7.53
N GLU A 27 20.34 -0.31 -7.96
CA GLU A 27 21.09 -0.40 -9.21
C GLU A 27 22.06 -1.57 -9.19
N ARG A 28 22.78 -1.77 -8.08
CA ARG A 28 23.68 -2.91 -7.90
C ARG A 28 22.94 -4.24 -8.04
N LEU A 29 21.77 -4.38 -7.39
CA LEU A 29 20.96 -5.59 -7.44
C LEU A 29 20.33 -5.86 -8.81
N THR A 30 20.06 -4.82 -9.59
CA THR A 30 19.32 -4.92 -10.87
C THR A 30 20.20 -4.80 -12.10
N SER A 31 21.49 -4.47 -11.92
CA SER A 31 22.47 -4.25 -12.99
C SER A 31 22.61 -5.40 -13.98
N GLN A 32 22.39 -6.65 -13.56
CA GLN A 32 22.52 -7.85 -14.39
C GLN A 32 21.18 -8.45 -14.82
N ALA A 33 20.06 -7.82 -14.45
CA ALA A 33 18.74 -8.30 -14.83
C ALA A 33 18.45 -8.00 -16.30
N SER A 34 17.92 -8.98 -17.03
CA SER A 34 17.48 -8.81 -18.42
C SER A 34 16.33 -7.80 -18.56
N HIS A 35 15.51 -7.68 -17.52
CA HIS A 35 14.46 -6.68 -17.38
C HIS A 35 14.66 -5.94 -16.06
N LYS A 36 14.90 -4.62 -16.12
CA LYS A 36 15.06 -3.80 -14.91
C LYS A 36 13.71 -3.76 -14.17
N PRO A 37 13.61 -4.26 -12.93
CA PRO A 37 12.36 -4.19 -12.18
C PRO A 37 12.02 -2.73 -11.89
N HIS A 38 10.77 -2.48 -11.54
CA HIS A 38 10.33 -1.15 -11.14
C HIS A 38 11.00 -0.76 -9.82
N PHE A 39 11.23 0.54 -9.61
CA PHE A 39 11.69 1.08 -8.34
C PHE A 39 10.51 1.20 -7.36
N THR A 40 9.87 0.07 -7.08
CA THR A 40 8.71 -0.08 -6.19
C THR A 40 8.76 -1.45 -5.52
N ASN A 41 8.10 -1.59 -4.37
CA ASN A 41 8.17 -2.78 -3.52
C ASN A 41 9.62 -3.10 -3.11
N LEU A 42 10.37 -2.08 -2.70
CA LEU A 42 11.78 -2.24 -2.32
C LEU A 42 11.94 -3.11 -1.06
N ASP A 43 10.92 -3.17 -0.21
CA ASP A 43 10.79 -4.08 0.92
C ASP A 43 10.93 -5.55 0.49
N LYS A 44 10.16 -5.97 -0.52
CA LYS A 44 10.21 -7.35 -1.04
C LYS A 44 11.53 -7.66 -1.72
N LEU A 45 12.08 -6.68 -2.45
CA LEU A 45 13.41 -6.81 -3.04
C LEU A 45 14.47 -6.98 -1.96
N ALA A 46 14.38 -6.24 -0.85
CA ALA A 46 15.29 -6.32 0.28
C ALA A 46 15.25 -7.69 0.94
N GLU A 47 14.05 -8.21 1.23
CA GLU A 47 13.86 -9.54 1.81
C GLU A 47 14.49 -10.63 0.93
N GLN A 48 14.22 -10.61 -0.37
CA GLN A 48 14.77 -11.56 -1.33
C GLN A 48 16.29 -11.45 -1.42
N ALA A 49 16.82 -10.23 -1.59
CA ALA A 49 18.25 -10.00 -1.74
C ALA A 49 19.03 -10.32 -0.46
N HIS A 50 18.44 -10.12 0.72
CA HIS A 50 19.04 -10.49 2.00
C HIS A 50 19.04 -12.01 2.19
N ALA A 51 17.93 -12.69 1.86
CA ALA A 51 17.86 -14.16 1.88
C ALA A 51 18.88 -14.81 0.93
N ASP A 52 19.11 -14.19 -0.23
CA ASP A 52 20.12 -14.59 -1.20
C ASP A 52 21.57 -14.21 -0.78
N GLY A 53 21.76 -13.48 0.33
CA GLY A 53 23.05 -13.02 0.80
C GLY A 53 23.72 -11.94 -0.07
N LYS A 54 22.95 -11.23 -0.90
CA LYS A 54 23.45 -10.19 -1.84
C LYS A 54 23.61 -8.81 -1.20
N ILE A 55 22.96 -8.57 -0.07
CA ILE A 55 23.00 -7.32 0.70
C ILE A 55 23.13 -7.61 2.20
N SER A 56 23.62 -6.63 2.95
CA SER A 56 23.61 -6.63 4.40
C SER A 56 22.22 -6.29 4.98
N GLN A 57 22.00 -6.61 6.26
CA GLN A 57 20.79 -6.18 6.97
C GLN A 57 20.61 -4.65 6.93
N GLN A 58 21.71 -3.89 7.07
CA GLN A 58 21.65 -2.43 7.01
C GLN A 58 21.17 -1.92 5.65
N GLU A 59 21.63 -2.54 4.56
CA GLU A 59 21.17 -2.19 3.20
C GLU A 59 19.71 -2.60 2.99
N ALA A 60 19.29 -3.74 3.55
CA ALA A 60 17.90 -4.16 3.51
C ALA A 60 17.00 -3.13 4.23
N ASP A 61 17.42 -2.64 5.39
CA ASP A 61 16.69 -1.63 6.16
C ASP A 61 16.56 -0.31 5.39
N ILE A 62 17.58 0.09 4.63
CA ILE A 62 17.53 1.28 3.75
C ILE A 62 16.45 1.11 2.68
N LEU A 63 16.41 -0.03 2.01
CA LEU A 63 15.40 -0.34 0.99
C LEU A 63 13.98 -0.36 1.58
N CYS A 64 13.78 -1.03 2.71
CA CYS A 64 12.49 -1.07 3.41
C CYS A 64 12.03 0.34 3.83
N LYS A 65 12.94 1.15 4.37
CA LYS A 65 12.66 2.54 4.75
C LYS A 65 12.25 3.38 3.56
N ALA A 66 12.93 3.22 2.42
CA ALA A 66 12.61 3.93 1.19
C ALA A 66 11.20 3.60 0.68
N GLU A 67 10.79 2.32 0.68
CA GLU A 67 9.42 1.95 0.30
C GLU A 67 8.38 2.50 1.28
N ALA A 68 8.62 2.40 2.59
CA ALA A 68 7.71 2.94 3.59
C ALA A 68 7.55 4.47 3.45
N SER A 69 8.63 5.18 3.19
CA SER A 69 8.62 6.62 2.92
C SER A 69 7.90 6.96 1.63
N ARG A 70 8.09 6.19 0.55
CA ARG A 70 7.35 6.33 -0.71
C ARG A 70 5.85 6.16 -0.49
N LEU A 71 5.44 5.07 0.15
CA LEU A 71 4.03 4.77 0.44
C LEU A 71 3.39 5.88 1.27
N ARG A 72 4.07 6.36 2.31
CA ARG A 72 3.61 7.50 3.12
C ARG A 72 3.42 8.77 2.29
N SER A 73 4.25 9.02 1.28
CA SER A 73 4.15 10.23 0.45
C SER A 73 3.07 10.16 -0.64
N ILE A 74 2.71 8.95 -1.11
CA ILE A 74 1.72 8.80 -2.18
C ILE A 74 0.31 8.47 -1.65
N ASN A 75 0.22 7.86 -0.48
CA ASN A 75 -1.07 7.52 0.12
C ASN A 75 -1.77 8.80 0.59
N VAL A 76 -3.09 8.79 0.49
CA VAL A 76 -3.93 9.94 0.86
C VAL A 76 -4.51 9.67 2.24
N ASP A 77 -4.10 10.47 3.22
CA ASP A 77 -4.46 10.26 4.64
C ASP A 77 -5.91 10.69 4.96
N GLU A 78 -6.48 11.68 4.26
CA GLU A 78 -7.81 12.27 4.54
C GLU A 78 -8.93 11.79 3.59
N PHE A 79 -8.82 10.57 3.04
CA PHE A 79 -9.82 10.03 2.12
C PHE A 79 -10.69 8.94 2.78
N GLU A 80 -11.81 9.36 3.38
CA GLU A 80 -12.83 8.45 3.90
C GLU A 80 -13.78 8.00 2.79
N TYR A 81 -13.56 6.78 2.27
CA TYR A 81 -14.40 6.20 1.20
C TYR A 81 -15.89 6.17 1.55
N ASP A 82 -16.21 5.90 2.82
CA ASP A 82 -17.59 5.80 3.30
C ASP A 82 -18.35 7.13 3.22
N ALA A 83 -17.66 8.28 3.28
CA ALA A 83 -18.27 9.60 3.12
C ALA A 83 -18.76 9.84 1.68
N LEU A 84 -18.26 9.08 0.71
CA LEU A 84 -18.68 9.16 -0.71
C LEU A 84 -19.82 8.20 -1.06
N ALA A 85 -20.24 7.33 -0.14
CA ALA A 85 -21.29 6.35 -0.39
C ALA A 85 -22.64 7.06 -0.66
N VAL A 86 -23.10 7.04 -1.91
CA VAL A 86 -24.48 7.42 -2.25
C VAL A 86 -25.39 6.31 -1.78
N ALA A 87 -26.36 6.64 -0.92
CA ALA A 87 -27.40 5.71 -0.51
C ALA A 87 -28.09 5.13 -1.74
N SER A 88 -27.77 3.89 -2.08
CA SER A 88 -28.52 3.16 -3.09
C SER A 88 -29.96 3.05 -2.57
N LYS A 89 -30.90 3.67 -3.29
CA LYS A 89 -32.33 3.43 -3.03
C LYS A 89 -32.54 1.94 -3.28
N LYS A 90 -32.57 1.16 -2.19
CA LYS A 90 -33.01 -0.23 -2.24
C LYS A 90 -34.40 -0.20 -2.86
N SER A 91 -34.50 -0.70 -4.08
CA SER A 91 -35.78 -0.99 -4.72
C SER A 91 -36.51 -1.93 -3.77
N ASP A 92 -37.69 -1.52 -3.30
CA ASP A 92 -38.57 -2.37 -2.51
C ASP A 92 -38.79 -3.68 -3.28
N LYS A 93 -38.15 -4.76 -2.83
CA LYS A 93 -38.55 -6.11 -3.21
C LYS A 93 -39.92 -6.32 -2.57
N GLN A 94 -40.94 -6.10 -3.39
CA GLN A 94 -42.31 -6.48 -3.16
C GLN A 94 -42.34 -7.92 -2.60
N LYS A 95 -42.69 -8.01 -1.32
CA LYS A 95 -42.97 -9.29 -0.64
C LYS A 95 -44.25 -9.85 -1.27
N ASN A 96 -44.12 -10.77 -2.21
CA ASN A 96 -45.24 -11.66 -2.54
C ASN A 96 -45.42 -12.63 -1.37
N SER A 97 -46.41 -12.37 -0.54
CA SER A 97 -47.00 -13.34 0.37
C SER A 97 -47.80 -14.36 -0.44
N SER A 98 -47.42 -15.63 -0.40
CA SER A 98 -48.32 -16.75 -0.71
C SER A 98 -48.90 -17.28 0.60
N PRO A 99 -50.21 -17.16 0.87
CA PRO A 99 -50.86 -17.82 1.98
C PRO A 99 -51.63 -19.04 1.46
N LEU A 100 -51.17 -20.27 1.73
CA LEU A 100 -52.06 -21.43 1.93
C LEU A 100 -51.32 -22.64 2.52
N ASP A 101 -50.91 -22.53 3.78
CA ASP A 101 -50.90 -23.70 4.67
C ASP A 101 -52.01 -23.45 5.69
N LYS A 102 -53.20 -23.99 5.40
CA LYS A 102 -54.23 -24.20 6.42
C LYS A 102 -54.34 -25.69 6.66
N GLU A 103 -53.89 -26.06 7.85
CA GLU A 103 -54.67 -26.84 8.80
C GLU A 103 -54.77 -28.34 8.51
N GLN A 104 -53.79 -29.08 9.02
CA GLN A 104 -54.03 -30.36 9.66
C GLN A 104 -54.61 -30.11 11.06
N ALA A 105 -55.90 -30.37 11.26
CA ALA A 105 -56.48 -30.66 12.57
C ALA A 105 -57.87 -31.32 12.42
N ALA A 106 -58.00 -32.49 13.05
CA ALA A 106 -59.19 -33.33 13.29
C ALA A 106 -59.71 -34.22 12.14
#